data_AF-A0A524NCK8-F1
#
_entry.id   AF-A0A524NCK8-F1
#
_cell.length_a   1.000
_cell.length_b   1.000
_cell.length_c   1.000
_cell.angle_alpha   90.00
_cell.angle_beta   90.00
_cell.angle_gamma   90.00
#
_symmetry.space_group_name_H-M   'P 1'
#
loop_
_entity.id
_entity.type
_entity.pdbx_description
1 polymer ?
#
loop_
_entity_poly.entity_id
_entity_poly.type
_entity_poly.pdbx_seq_one_letter_code
_entity_poly.pdbx_strand_id
1 'polypeptide(L)'
;MKTILRTQAIVLLVLFAAATAFASEPGPKEKQLGIATYSVKGLESDIEGSFKSLQDNGYKVMEISNYNARDRKVEGYTPSEYAALAEKYGMDLFQAMPVPVLIPMMWTEH
;
A
#
# COMPACT_ATOMS: atom_id res chain seq x y z
N MET A 1 -45.22 -15.47 36.14
CA MET A 1 -45.00 -15.15 34.71
C MET A 1 -44.29 -13.82 34.47
N LYS A 2 -44.69 -12.69 35.12
CA LYS A 2 -44.07 -11.37 34.92
C LYS A 2 -42.57 -11.28 35.30
N THR A 3 -42.12 -12.05 36.29
CA THR A 3 -40.70 -12.07 36.73
C THR A 3 -39.80 -12.77 35.72
N ILE A 4 -40.22 -13.91 35.17
CA ILE A 4 -39.45 -14.68 34.18
C ILE A 4 -39.29 -13.89 32.87
N LEU A 5 -40.34 -13.17 32.44
CA LEU A 5 -40.30 -12.30 31.26
C LEU A 5 -39.33 -11.11 31.43
N ARG A 6 -39.21 -10.57 32.64
CA ARG A 6 -38.24 -9.51 32.97
C ARG A 6 -36.81 -10.02 32.96
N THR A 7 -36.57 -11.22 33.47
CA THR A 7 -35.23 -11.82 33.48
C THR A 7 -34.73 -12.11 32.07
N GLN A 8 -35.58 -12.62 31.18
CA GLN A 8 -35.20 -12.87 29.78
C GLN A 8 -34.92 -11.58 29.01
N ALA A 9 -35.69 -10.52 29.25
CA ALA A 9 -35.45 -9.21 28.65
C ALA A 9 -34.09 -8.62 29.05
N ILE A 10 -33.67 -8.81 30.32
CA ILE A 10 -32.36 -8.34 30.81
C ILE A 10 -31.23 -9.16 30.17
N VAL A 11 -31.38 -10.49 30.07
CA VAL A 11 -30.36 -11.35 29.43
C VAL A 11 -30.18 -11.00 27.95
N LEU A 12 -31.27 -10.75 27.23
CA LEU A 12 -31.22 -10.29 25.84
C LEU A 12 -30.54 -8.92 25.70
N LEU A 13 -30.79 -7.99 26.62
CA LEU A 13 -30.17 -6.68 26.62
C LEU A 13 -28.65 -6.77 26.85
N VAL A 14 -28.22 -7.63 27.77
CA VAL A 14 -26.79 -7.86 28.07
C VAL A 14 -26.07 -8.53 26.88
N LEU A 15 -26.70 -9.52 26.24
CA LEU A 15 -26.14 -10.17 25.04
C LEU A 15 -26.03 -9.18 23.86
N PHE A 16 -27.01 -8.30 23.69
CA PHE A 16 -26.99 -7.29 22.63
C PHE A 16 -25.91 -6.23 22.86
N ALA A 17 -25.73 -5.78 24.10
CA ALA A 17 -24.66 -4.84 24.47
C ALA A 17 -23.26 -5.46 24.36
N ALA A 18 -23.11 -6.76 24.63
CA ALA A 18 -21.84 -7.46 24.45
C ALA A 18 -21.48 -7.61 22.95
N ALA A 19 -22.48 -7.81 22.08
CA ALA A 19 -22.25 -7.95 20.64
C ALA A 19 -21.75 -6.65 19.97
N THR A 20 -22.15 -5.48 20.46
CA THR A 20 -21.69 -4.19 19.92
C THR A 20 -20.31 -3.78 20.43
N ALA A 21 -19.87 -4.28 21.59
CA ALA A 21 -18.57 -3.97 22.16
C ALA A 21 -17.38 -4.58 21.38
N PHE A 22 -17.62 -5.61 20.56
CA PHE A 22 -16.60 -6.25 19.72
C PHE A 22 -16.72 -5.89 18.23
N ALA A 23 -17.71 -5.07 17.87
CA ALA A 23 -17.85 -4.53 16.52
C ALA A 23 -16.94 -3.30 16.34
N SER A 24 -15.63 -3.49 16.46
CA SER A 24 -14.68 -2.49 15.99
C SER A 24 -14.62 -2.58 14.47
N GLU A 25 -15.32 -1.69 13.77
CA GLU A 25 -15.01 -1.47 12.35
C GLU A 25 -13.55 -1.03 12.24
N PRO A 26 -12.74 -1.63 11.34
CA PRO A 26 -11.43 -1.06 11.05
C PRO A 26 -11.66 0.38 10.64
N GLY A 27 -11.02 1.31 11.37
CA GLY A 27 -11.14 2.74 11.12
C GLY A 27 -10.87 3.07 9.65
N PRO A 28 -11.37 4.22 9.15
CA PRO A 28 -11.24 4.59 7.75
C PRO A 28 -9.77 4.45 7.31
N LYS A 29 -9.51 3.54 6.37
CA LYS A 29 -8.18 3.38 5.77
C LYS A 29 -7.78 4.72 5.17
N GLU A 30 -6.63 5.25 5.58
CA GLU A 30 -6.11 6.48 5.01
C GLU A 30 -5.98 6.33 3.50
N LYS A 31 -6.55 7.28 2.75
CA LYS A 31 -6.40 7.30 1.29
C LYS A 31 -4.96 7.64 0.98
N GLN A 32 -4.24 6.68 0.40
CA GLN A 32 -2.88 6.90 -0.08
C GLN A 32 -2.91 7.47 -1.49
N LEU A 33 -2.10 8.50 -1.73
CA LEU A 33 -1.95 9.08 -3.06
C LEU A 33 -0.83 8.33 -3.80
N GLY A 34 -1.21 7.67 -4.89
CA GLY A 34 -0.31 6.93 -5.76
C GLY A 34 0.05 7.68 -7.04
N ILE A 35 1.23 7.40 -7.59
CA ILE A 35 1.67 7.90 -8.89
C ILE A 35 2.38 6.82 -9.69
N ALA A 36 2.13 6.77 -11.00
CA ALA A 36 2.94 5.97 -11.91
C ALA A 36 4.14 6.79 -12.38
N THR A 37 5.35 6.23 -12.28
CA THR A 37 6.59 7.01 -12.43
C THR A 37 6.78 7.54 -13.85
N TYR A 38 6.15 6.95 -14.88
CA TYR A 38 6.12 7.52 -16.24
C TYR A 38 5.53 8.94 -16.29
N SER A 39 4.68 9.32 -15.33
CA SER A 39 4.05 10.65 -15.26
C SER A 39 4.96 11.70 -14.61
N VAL A 40 6.09 11.30 -14.04
CA VAL A 40 7.01 12.18 -13.32
C VAL A 40 8.07 12.69 -14.29
N LYS A 41 7.85 13.91 -14.80
CA LYS A 41 8.79 14.55 -15.73
C LYS A 41 10.13 14.80 -15.04
N GLY A 42 11.22 14.37 -15.68
CA GLY A 42 12.59 14.60 -15.20
C GLY A 42 13.10 13.56 -14.19
N LEU A 43 12.31 12.53 -13.88
CA LEU A 43 12.71 11.47 -12.94
C LEU A 43 14.06 10.84 -13.29
N GLU A 44 14.28 10.52 -14.56
CA GLU A 44 15.50 9.86 -15.05
C GLU A 44 16.75 10.75 -14.90
N SER A 45 16.56 12.08 -14.85
CA SER A 45 17.65 13.06 -14.74
C SER A 45 17.96 13.45 -13.30
N ASP A 46 16.97 13.40 -12.41
CA ASP A 46 17.13 13.72 -10.98
C ASP A 46 16.12 12.91 -10.15
N ILE A 47 16.49 11.66 -9.86
CA ILE A 47 15.63 10.71 -9.14
C ILE A 47 15.41 11.14 -7.68
N GLU A 48 16.45 11.62 -7.00
CA GLU A 48 16.37 12.02 -5.59
C GLU A 48 15.55 13.30 -5.42
N GLY A 49 15.76 14.30 -6.29
CA GLY A 49 14.94 15.52 -6.29
C GLY A 49 13.48 15.24 -6.63
N SER A 50 13.23 14.32 -7.57
CA SER A 50 11.88 13.89 -7.93
C SER A 50 11.18 13.17 -6.78
N PHE A 51 11.84 12.21 -6.12
CA PHE A 51 11.27 11.50 -4.96
C PHE A 51 11.01 12.44 -3.80
N LYS A 52 11.93 13.38 -3.55
CA LYS A 52 11.69 14.43 -2.56
C LYS A 52 10.47 15.28 -2.90
N SER A 53 10.31 15.69 -4.15
CA SER A 53 9.14 16.45 -4.59
C SER A 53 7.85 15.65 -4.39
N LEU A 54 7.83 14.36 -4.74
CA LEU A 54 6.67 13.48 -4.53
C LEU A 54 6.29 13.37 -3.05
N GLN A 55 7.29 13.18 -2.19
CA GLN A 55 7.11 13.17 -0.74
C GLN A 55 6.53 14.49 -0.23
N ASP A 56 7.10 15.62 -0.65
CA ASP A 56 6.67 16.97 -0.26
C ASP A 56 5.23 17.28 -0.75
N ASN A 57 4.78 16.64 -1.84
CA ASN A 57 3.42 16.74 -2.37
C ASN A 57 2.44 15.68 -1.81
N GLY A 58 2.88 14.86 -0.85
CA GLY A 58 2.02 13.90 -0.17
C GLY A 58 1.74 12.60 -0.94
N TYR A 59 2.46 12.33 -2.03
CA TYR A 59 2.46 11.01 -2.62
C TYR A 59 3.13 10.03 -1.66
N LYS A 60 2.60 8.81 -1.59
CA LYS A 60 3.08 7.75 -0.70
C LYS A 60 3.38 6.46 -1.43
N VAL A 61 2.91 6.34 -2.66
CA VAL A 61 2.90 5.08 -3.38
C VAL A 61 3.35 5.32 -4.82
N MET A 62 4.27 4.51 -5.33
CA MET A 62 4.74 4.60 -6.73
C MET A 62 4.56 3.28 -7.48
N GLU A 63 4.02 3.36 -8.70
CA GLU A 63 4.08 2.28 -9.68
C GLU A 63 5.27 2.50 -10.61
N ILE A 64 6.21 1.55 -10.59
CA ILE A 64 7.45 1.64 -11.35
C ILE A 64 7.18 1.51 -12.85
N SER A 65 7.74 2.44 -13.60
CA SER A 65 7.86 2.42 -15.06
C SER A 65 9.33 2.22 -15.45
N ASN A 66 9.62 1.91 -16.73
CA ASN A 66 10.98 1.86 -17.27
C ASN A 66 11.94 0.80 -16.68
N TYR A 67 11.44 -0.35 -16.25
CA TYR A 67 12.35 -1.47 -16.01
C TYR A 67 12.97 -1.95 -17.32
N ASN A 68 14.29 -2.05 -17.35
CA ASN A 68 15.06 -2.59 -18.46
C ASN A 68 15.31 -4.10 -18.25
N ALA A 69 14.69 -4.92 -19.10
CA ALA A 69 14.82 -6.38 -19.16
C ALA A 69 16.27 -6.88 -19.18
N ARG A 70 17.06 -6.22 -20.02
CA ARG A 70 18.40 -6.62 -20.40
C ARG A 70 19.37 -6.43 -19.27
N ASP A 71 19.27 -5.27 -18.62
CA ASP A 71 20.20 -4.84 -17.59
C ASP A 71 19.65 -5.11 -16.18
N ARG A 72 18.40 -5.57 -16.08
CA ARG A 72 17.67 -5.89 -14.84
C ARG A 72 17.62 -4.72 -13.86
N LYS A 73 17.37 -3.52 -14.40
CA LYS A 73 17.49 -2.24 -13.69
C LYS A 73 16.29 -1.34 -13.95
N VAL A 74 16.04 -0.46 -12.99
CA VAL A 74 15.05 0.63 -13.06
C VAL A 74 15.83 1.92 -12.92
N GLU A 75 15.76 2.79 -13.94
CA GLU A 75 16.50 4.07 -13.93
C GLU A 75 18.00 3.90 -13.60
N GLY A 76 18.61 2.79 -14.05
CA GLY A 76 20.01 2.46 -13.78
C GLY A 76 20.31 1.79 -12.43
N TYR A 77 19.34 1.72 -11.52
CA TYR A 77 19.43 1.07 -10.22
C TYR A 77 18.95 -0.38 -10.27
N THR A 78 19.56 -1.24 -9.48
CA THR A 78 18.96 -2.56 -9.21
C THR A 78 17.62 -2.38 -8.48
N PRO A 79 16.68 -3.34 -8.57
CA PRO A 79 15.39 -3.23 -7.88
C PRO A 79 15.52 -3.00 -6.37
N SER A 80 16.53 -3.58 -5.72
CA SER A 80 16.80 -3.37 -4.29
C SER A 80 17.32 -1.96 -3.99
N GLU A 81 18.20 -1.43 -4.82
CA GLU A 81 18.70 -0.05 -4.66
C GLU A 81 17.59 0.97 -4.89
N TYR A 82 16.76 0.75 -5.91
CA TYR A 82 15.61 1.60 -6.22
C TYR A 82 14.58 1.58 -5.07
N ALA A 83 14.31 0.40 -4.50
CA ALA A 83 13.41 0.26 -3.35
C ALA A 83 13.95 0.97 -2.10
N ALA A 84 15.24 0.77 -1.78
CA ALA A 84 15.87 1.47 -0.67
C ALA A 84 15.86 2.99 -0.86
N LEU A 85 16.03 3.46 -2.10
CA LEU A 85 15.95 4.88 -2.43
C LEU A 85 14.52 5.42 -2.25
N ALA A 86 13.50 4.69 -2.74
CA ALA A 86 12.11 5.06 -2.55
C ALA A 86 11.73 5.13 -1.06
N GLU A 87 12.16 4.15 -0.27
CA GLU A 87 11.94 4.08 1.18
C GLU A 87 12.60 5.25 1.92
N LYS A 88 13.83 5.64 1.54
CA LYS A 88 14.51 6.83 2.07
C LYS A 88 13.65 8.11 1.95
N TYR A 89 12.82 8.21 0.92
CA TYR A 89 11.91 9.33 0.68
C TYR A 89 10.46 9.05 1.12
N GLY A 90 10.22 7.98 1.89
CA GLY A 90 8.90 7.65 2.43
C GLY A 90 7.89 7.27 1.36
N MET A 91 8.37 6.66 0.27
CA MET A 91 7.54 6.14 -0.82
C MET A 91 7.52 4.61 -0.78
N ASP A 92 6.33 4.05 -0.80
CA ASP A 92 6.11 2.62 -0.99
C ASP A 92 6.02 2.30 -2.48
N LEU A 93 6.64 1.21 -2.90
CA LEU A 93 6.49 0.72 -4.26
C LEU A 93 5.22 -0.13 -4.34
N PHE A 94 4.22 0.36 -5.08
CA PHE A 94 3.05 -0.45 -5.41
C PHE A 94 3.42 -1.45 -6.49
N GLN A 95 3.07 -2.70 -6.23
CA GLN A 95 2.94 -3.70 -7.28
C GLN A 95 1.46 -4.08 -7.40
N ALA A 96 0.96 -4.19 -8.63
CA ALA A 96 -0.36 -4.78 -8.85
C ALA A 96 -0.43 -6.28 -8.45
N MET A 97 0.71 -6.96 -8.19
CA MET A 97 0.79 -8.38 -7.77
C MET A 97 2.08 -8.70 -6.96
N PRO A 98 2.09 -9.71 -6.06
CA PRO A 98 3.16 -9.94 -5.07
C PRO A 98 4.55 -10.37 -5.62
N VAL A 99 5.58 -9.80 -4.99
CA VAL A 99 7.02 -9.80 -5.35
C VAL A 99 7.69 -11.18 -5.59
N PRO A 100 7.42 -12.28 -4.85
CA PRO A 100 8.27 -13.48 -4.98
C PRO A 100 8.01 -14.31 -6.25
N VAL A 101 6.98 -13.96 -7.04
CA VAL A 101 6.55 -14.79 -8.18
C VAL A 101 7.01 -14.22 -9.52
N LEU A 102 7.24 -12.90 -9.66
CA LEU A 102 7.32 -12.26 -10.98
C LEU A 102 8.65 -11.61 -11.39
N ILE A 103 9.66 -11.48 -10.51
CA ILE A 103 11.01 -11.13 -11.00
C ILE A 103 11.56 -12.20 -11.97
N PRO A 104 11.21 -13.49 -11.85
CA PRO A 104 11.47 -14.46 -12.92
C PRO A 104 10.38 -14.47 -14.00
N MET A 105 9.10 -14.41 -13.64
CA MET A 105 7.99 -14.76 -14.55
C MET A 105 7.61 -13.67 -15.57
N MET A 106 7.92 -12.39 -15.33
CA MET A 106 7.74 -11.30 -16.31
C MET A 106 8.96 -11.15 -17.22
N TRP A 107 9.99 -11.99 -17.02
CA TRP A 107 11.33 -11.85 -17.60
C TRP A 107 11.86 -13.16 -18.18
N THR A 108 10.97 -14.09 -18.54
CA THR A 108 11.29 -15.32 -19.27
C THR A 108 10.20 -15.67 -20.27
N GLU A 109 9.87 -14.78 -21.21
CA GLU A 109 9.36 -15.18 -22.54
C GLU A 109 9.80 -14.11 -23.55
N HIS A 110 10.89 -14.43 -24.27
CA HIS A 110 11.21 -14.15 -25.68
C HIS A 110 12.72 -14.32 -25.92
#